data_AF-A0A954L0Y0-F1
#
_entry.id   AF-A0A954L0Y0-F1
#
_cell.length_a   1.000
_cell.length_b   1.000
_cell.length_c   1.000
_cell.angle_alpha   90.00
_cell.angle_beta   90.00
_cell.angle_gamma   90.00
#
_symmetry.space_group_name_H-M   'P 1'
#
loop_
_entity.id
_entity.type
_entity.pdbx_description
1 polymer ?
#
loop_
_entity_poly.entity_id
_entity_poly.type
_entity_poly.pdbx_seq_one_letter_code
_entity_poly.pdbx_strand_id
1 'polypeptide(L)'
;MSHVITKNPSISPLQFLRRYRNLCVRLPLASGTAGPPESRSGIRLKRYFINSPKVHAEIRKLKADIAATEADGVVTDDEKKDNRKRKSAIAVKQVKSDLMKKHENQRAKLKGTGPQKKEFNQRLQKAMLGKGVPEDYELWLERAVETGLCIGAGTTPTVSEIQKYLDDLRLGIDCSGFVSAYFVARGDIPYGTGYNANGWKRRGTKIADGGQIKMSDCFVEVTSEGKTKTKGIGHIMLANGPCRAIQGFPGVYHVDVVESRGSDGLSFGPGVLFETAHHGSQRKFFCLRRHGRNKDLPVVAIRPKFN
;
A
#
# COMPACT_ATOMS: atom_id res chain seq x y z
N MET A 1 -22.76 3.86 -12.17
CA MET A 1 -22.72 4.97 -11.18
C MET A 1 -21.28 5.37 -10.97
N SER A 2 -20.92 6.64 -11.12
CA SER A 2 -19.59 7.12 -10.73
C SER A 2 -19.50 7.06 -9.20
N HIS A 3 -18.59 6.24 -8.67
CA HIS A 3 -18.26 6.29 -7.24
C HIS A 3 -17.54 7.60 -6.98
N VAL A 4 -18.29 8.64 -6.60
CA VAL A 4 -17.73 9.90 -6.16
C VAL A 4 -17.02 9.64 -4.83
N ILE A 5 -15.69 9.68 -4.85
CA ILE A 5 -14.88 9.64 -3.61
C ILE A 5 -15.32 10.84 -2.77
N THR A 6 -16.09 10.60 -1.72
CA THR A 6 -16.53 11.64 -0.80
C THR A 6 -15.30 12.15 -0.06
N LYS A 7 -14.86 13.36 -0.39
CA LYS A 7 -13.71 13.96 0.27
C LYS A 7 -14.08 14.31 1.70
N ASN A 8 -13.30 13.83 2.65
CA ASN A 8 -13.48 14.14 4.06
C ASN A 8 -12.17 14.75 4.61
N PRO A 9 -12.04 16.08 4.70
CA PRO A 9 -10.81 16.71 5.17
C PRO A 9 -10.50 16.45 6.65
N SER A 10 -11.49 15.99 7.44
CA SER A 10 -11.34 15.70 8.86
C SER A 10 -11.10 14.21 9.17
N ILE A 11 -11.10 13.33 8.17
CA ILE A 11 -10.82 11.90 8.41
C ILE A 11 -9.41 11.73 8.99
N SER A 12 -9.31 11.02 10.11
CA SER A 12 -8.02 10.64 10.70
C SER A 12 -7.38 9.46 9.94
N PRO A 13 -6.06 9.27 10.01
CA PRO A 13 -5.39 8.13 9.39
C PRO A 13 -5.97 6.78 9.84
N LEU A 14 -6.27 6.62 11.14
CA LEU A 14 -6.87 5.39 11.65
C LEU A 14 -8.30 5.16 11.13
N GLN A 15 -9.15 6.20 11.11
CA GLN A 15 -10.49 6.09 10.53
C GLN A 15 -10.42 5.70 9.05
N PHE A 16 -9.49 6.29 8.30
CA PHE A 16 -9.29 5.93 6.89
C PHE A 16 -8.77 4.49 6.74
N LEU A 17 -7.80 4.06 7.55
CA LEU A 17 -7.31 2.68 7.52
C LEU A 17 -8.43 1.67 7.82
N ARG A 18 -9.35 2.01 8.74
CA ARG A 18 -10.52 1.17 9.06
C ARG A 18 -11.44 0.96 7.85
N ARG A 19 -11.46 1.85 6.85
CA ARG A 19 -12.20 1.61 5.59
C ARG A 19 -11.65 0.41 4.82
N TYR A 20 -10.33 0.21 4.77
CA TYR A 20 -9.74 -1.00 4.15
C TYR A 20 -10.04 -2.30 4.89
N ARG A 21 -10.41 -2.21 6.18
CA ARG A 21 -10.84 -3.37 6.97
C ARG A 21 -12.33 -3.66 6.86
N ASN A 22 -13.10 -2.71 6.32
CA ASN A 22 -14.55 -2.79 6.21
C ASN A 22 -14.96 -2.44 4.77
N LEU A 23 -14.37 -3.15 3.80
CA LEU A 23 -14.75 -3.00 2.40
C LEU A 23 -16.17 -3.51 2.21
N CYS A 24 -16.99 -2.75 1.50
CA CYS A 24 -18.37 -3.12 1.19
C CYS A 24 -18.42 -3.73 -0.21
N VAL A 25 -18.87 -4.98 -0.32
CA VAL A 25 -19.10 -5.64 -1.62
C VAL A 25 -20.59 -5.88 -1.79
N ARG A 26 -21.13 -5.53 -2.95
CA ARG A 26 -22.49 -5.87 -3.35
C ARG A 26 -22.55 -7.32 -3.78
N LEU A 27 -23.50 -8.07 -3.23
CA LEU A 27 -23.78 -9.43 -3.65
C LEU A 27 -25.11 -9.49 -4.40
N PRO A 28 -25.19 -10.19 -5.54
CA PRO A 28 -26.46 -10.45 -6.19
C PRO A 28 -27.34 -11.30 -5.26
N LEU A 29 -28.61 -10.91 -5.10
CA LEU A 29 -29.57 -11.75 -4.39
C LEU A 29 -29.71 -13.09 -5.11
N ALA A 30 -29.92 -14.15 -4.34
CA ALA A 30 -30.43 -15.39 -4.91
C ALA A 30 -31.77 -15.10 -5.59
N SER A 31 -31.95 -15.59 -6.80
CA SER A 31 -33.20 -15.48 -7.54
C SER A 31 -34.37 -15.94 -6.68
N GLY A 32 -35.34 -15.06 -6.38
CA GLY A 32 -36.57 -15.40 -5.67
C GLY A 32 -36.74 -14.79 -4.27
N THR A 33 -35.75 -14.10 -3.70
CA THR A 33 -35.93 -13.41 -2.41
C THR A 33 -36.51 -12.01 -2.56
N ALA A 34 -37.70 -11.77 -1.96
CA ALA A 34 -38.29 -10.44 -1.81
C ALA A 34 -37.53 -9.65 -0.75
N GLY A 35 -36.53 -8.87 -1.17
CA GLY A 35 -35.73 -8.01 -0.31
C GLY A 35 -35.10 -6.86 -1.10
N PRO A 36 -34.52 -5.84 -0.44
CA PRO A 36 -33.77 -4.80 -1.13
C PRO A 36 -32.68 -5.46 -1.99
N PRO A 37 -32.48 -5.01 -3.25
CA PRO A 37 -31.83 -5.78 -4.32
C PRO A 37 -30.37 -6.20 -4.05
N GLU A 38 -29.76 -5.71 -2.97
CA GLU A 38 -28.34 -5.84 -2.69
C GLU A 38 -28.09 -6.02 -1.19
N SER A 39 -27.30 -7.03 -0.82
CA SER A 39 -26.69 -7.11 0.52
C SER A 39 -25.27 -6.55 0.49
N ARG A 40 -24.88 -5.84 1.55
CA ARG A 40 -23.50 -5.34 1.74
C ARG A 40 -22.80 -6.19 2.78
N SER A 41 -21.73 -6.85 2.37
CA SER A 41 -20.90 -7.63 3.27
C SER A 41 -19.57 -6.93 3.54
N GLY A 42 -19.13 -6.94 4.81
CA GLY A 42 -17.86 -6.39 5.23
C GLY A 42 -16.71 -7.36 4.94
N ILE A 43 -15.80 -6.98 4.05
CA ILE A 43 -14.60 -7.74 3.71
C ILE A 43 -13.35 -7.06 4.26
N ARG A 44 -12.43 -7.84 4.82
CA ARG A 44 -11.20 -7.34 5.44
C ARG A 44 -10.03 -7.53 4.49
N LEU A 45 -9.44 -6.43 4.01
CA LEU A 45 -8.17 -6.51 3.29
C LEU A 45 -7.06 -6.91 4.28
N LYS A 46 -6.58 -8.15 4.21
CA LYS A 46 -5.41 -8.59 4.99
C LYS A 46 -4.13 -8.06 4.30
N ARG A 47 -3.03 -7.89 5.07
CA ARG A 47 -1.71 -7.49 4.54
C ARG A 47 -1.42 -8.29 3.27
N TYR A 48 -1.04 -7.67 2.15
CA TYR A 48 0.11 -8.02 1.27
C TYR A 48 0.21 -7.03 0.10
N PHE A 49 1.43 -6.57 -0.22
CA PHE A 49 1.76 -6.30 -1.62
C PHE A 49 3.21 -6.66 -1.86
N ILE A 50 3.44 -7.55 -2.81
CA ILE A 50 4.63 -7.39 -3.63
C ILE A 50 4.18 -7.78 -5.05
N ASN A 51 4.12 -6.84 -5.98
CA ASN A 51 4.15 -7.11 -7.42
C ASN A 51 5.17 -6.18 -8.08
N SER A 52 6.13 -6.75 -8.81
CA SER A 52 7.03 -5.96 -9.65
C SER A 52 7.62 -6.83 -10.75
N PRO A 53 7.57 -6.40 -12.03
CA PRO A 53 8.34 -7.01 -13.12
C PRO A 53 9.84 -7.17 -12.82
N LYS A 54 10.40 -6.33 -11.93
CA LYS A 54 11.78 -6.49 -11.43
C LYS A 54 11.94 -7.78 -10.63
N VAL A 55 10.90 -8.24 -9.94
CA VAL A 55 10.97 -9.52 -9.20
C VAL A 55 11.13 -10.70 -10.15
N HIS A 56 10.50 -10.70 -11.32
CA HIS A 56 10.73 -11.74 -12.32
C HIS A 56 12.13 -11.68 -12.94
N ALA A 57 12.69 -10.47 -13.14
CA ALA A 57 14.07 -10.31 -13.58
C ALA A 57 15.07 -10.76 -12.51
N GLU A 58 14.81 -10.44 -11.24
CA GLU A 58 15.61 -10.88 -10.10
C GLU A 58 15.52 -12.38 -9.85
N ILE A 59 14.34 -13.01 -10.03
CA ILE A 59 14.19 -14.47 -9.97
C ILE A 59 15.09 -15.12 -11.03
N ARG A 60 15.05 -14.60 -12.27
CA ARG A 60 15.88 -15.12 -13.37
C ARG A 60 17.36 -14.97 -13.06
N LYS A 61 17.77 -13.80 -12.57
CA LYS A 61 19.17 -13.56 -12.14
C LYS A 61 19.59 -14.49 -11.01
N LEU A 62 18.79 -14.61 -9.94
CA LEU A 62 19.09 -15.48 -8.80
C LEU A 62 19.20 -16.95 -9.21
N LYS A 63 18.36 -17.43 -10.13
CA LYS A 63 18.45 -18.79 -10.67
C LYS A 63 19.75 -18.99 -11.46
N ALA A 64 20.17 -18.01 -12.26
CA ALA A 64 21.41 -18.07 -13.01
C ALA A 64 22.64 -18.04 -12.07
N ASP A 65 22.64 -17.17 -11.07
CA ASP A 65 23.74 -17.06 -10.10
C ASP A 65 23.93 -18.37 -9.32
N ILE A 66 22.83 -18.99 -8.85
CA ILE A 66 22.88 -20.30 -8.14
C ILE A 66 23.42 -21.40 -9.05
N ALA A 67 22.97 -21.45 -10.30
CA ALA A 67 23.42 -22.46 -11.26
C ALA A 67 24.92 -22.32 -11.59
N ALA A 68 25.43 -21.09 -11.66
CA ALA A 68 26.86 -20.83 -11.84
C ALA A 68 27.67 -21.35 -10.64
N THR A 69 27.26 -21.05 -9.41
CA THR A 69 27.97 -21.51 -8.21
C THR A 69 27.94 -23.04 -8.04
N GLU A 70 26.87 -23.70 -8.49
CA GLU A 70 26.75 -25.17 -8.41
C GLU A 70 27.58 -25.89 -9.49
N ALA A 71 27.91 -25.22 -10.61
CA ALA A 71 28.70 -25.81 -11.70
C ALA A 71 30.20 -25.93 -11.39
N ASP A 72 30.73 -25.13 -10.45
CA ASP A 72 32.16 -25.07 -10.10
C ASP A 72 32.63 -26.24 -9.21
N GLY A 73 31.76 -27.21 -8.88
CA GLY A 73 32.12 -28.54 -8.37
C GLY A 73 32.55 -28.64 -6.90
N VAL A 74 32.96 -27.54 -6.25
CA VAL A 74 33.28 -27.49 -4.81
C VAL A 74 32.60 -26.30 -4.17
N VAL A 75 31.45 -26.55 -3.53
CA VAL A 75 30.67 -25.52 -2.82
C VAL A 75 30.91 -25.71 -1.33
N THR A 76 31.41 -24.68 -0.66
CA THR A 76 31.62 -24.69 0.80
C THR A 76 30.29 -24.84 1.55
N ASP A 77 30.31 -25.28 2.80
CA ASP A 77 29.08 -25.46 3.57
C ASP A 77 28.33 -24.14 3.84
N ASP A 78 29.07 -23.03 3.92
CA ASP A 78 28.49 -21.69 3.99
C ASP A 78 27.81 -21.27 2.68
N GLU A 79 28.40 -21.57 1.52
CA GLU A 79 27.78 -21.34 0.22
C GLU A 79 26.55 -22.23 0.00
N LYS A 80 26.56 -23.48 0.45
CA LYS A 80 25.37 -24.35 0.45
C LYS A 80 24.26 -23.79 1.33
N LYS A 81 24.60 -23.20 2.49
CA LYS A 81 23.63 -22.55 3.38
C LYS A 81 23.06 -21.28 2.75
N ASP A 82 23.89 -20.49 2.07
CA ASP A 82 23.44 -19.29 1.37
C ASP A 82 22.59 -19.62 0.13
N ASN A 83 22.95 -20.65 -0.64
CA ASN A 83 22.14 -21.16 -1.74
C ASN A 83 20.77 -21.68 -1.28
N ARG A 84 20.67 -22.35 -0.12
CA ARG A 84 19.38 -22.73 0.49
C ARG A 84 18.51 -21.52 0.84
N LYS A 85 19.10 -20.44 1.34
CA LYS A 85 18.39 -19.16 1.58
C LYS A 85 17.95 -18.47 0.28
N ARG A 86 18.77 -18.51 -0.76
CA ARG A 86 18.44 -17.95 -2.09
C ARG A 86 17.34 -18.75 -2.79
N LYS A 87 17.38 -20.09 -2.70
CA LYS A 87 16.33 -20.99 -3.24
C LYS A 87 14.97 -20.77 -2.57
N SER A 88 14.94 -20.62 -1.25
CA SER A 88 13.70 -20.27 -0.52
C SER A 88 13.17 -18.87 -0.89
N ALA A 89 14.04 -17.89 -1.13
CA ALA A 89 13.65 -16.59 -1.64
C ALA A 89 13.06 -16.64 -3.07
N ILE A 90 13.55 -17.53 -3.93
CA ILE A 90 12.97 -17.77 -5.27
C ILE A 90 11.54 -18.28 -5.17
N ALA A 91 11.26 -19.26 -4.30
CA ALA A 91 9.91 -19.83 -4.14
C ALA A 91 8.88 -18.76 -3.77
N VAL A 92 9.23 -17.88 -2.81
CA VAL A 92 8.37 -16.75 -2.40
C VAL A 92 8.13 -15.77 -3.55
N LYS A 93 9.17 -15.48 -4.35
CA LYS A 93 9.09 -14.57 -5.50
C LYS A 93 8.30 -15.19 -6.67
N GLN A 94 8.39 -16.50 -6.90
CA GLN A 94 7.71 -17.25 -7.97
C GLN A 94 6.20 -17.36 -7.70
N VAL A 95 5.78 -17.69 -6.48
CA VAL A 95 4.36 -17.71 -6.08
C VAL A 95 3.67 -16.39 -6.39
N LYS A 96 4.37 -15.30 -6.12
CA LYS A 96 3.94 -13.95 -6.40
C LYS A 96 3.82 -13.63 -7.91
N SER A 97 4.74 -14.15 -8.71
CA SER A 97 4.78 -14.00 -10.18
C SER A 97 3.55 -14.63 -10.84
N ASP A 98 3.22 -15.84 -10.39
CA ASP A 98 2.17 -16.65 -10.99
C ASP A 98 0.78 -16.11 -10.62
N LEU A 99 0.66 -15.57 -9.40
CA LEU A 99 -0.49 -14.81 -8.95
C LEU A 99 -0.81 -13.64 -9.90
N MET A 100 0.22 -12.94 -10.35
CA MET A 100 0.09 -11.78 -11.22
C MET A 100 -0.33 -12.11 -12.64
N LYS A 101 0.19 -13.22 -13.20
CA LYS A 101 -0.33 -13.77 -14.47
C LYS A 101 -1.79 -14.20 -14.34
N LYS A 102 -2.16 -14.83 -13.21
CA LYS A 102 -3.56 -15.21 -12.93
C LYS A 102 -4.46 -13.96 -12.93
N HIS A 103 -4.02 -12.86 -12.32
CA HIS A 103 -4.73 -11.58 -12.35
C HIS A 103 -4.82 -10.96 -13.75
N GLU A 104 -3.77 -11.04 -14.56
CA GLU A 104 -3.76 -10.47 -15.91
C GLU A 104 -4.72 -11.22 -16.84
N ASN A 105 -4.77 -12.55 -16.73
CA ASN A 105 -5.75 -13.39 -17.41
C ASN A 105 -7.18 -13.11 -16.91
N GLN A 106 -7.37 -12.87 -15.61
CA GLN A 106 -8.66 -12.44 -15.06
C GLN A 106 -9.08 -11.07 -15.61
N ARG A 107 -8.15 -10.09 -15.68
CA ARG A 107 -8.38 -8.77 -16.27
C ARG A 107 -8.80 -8.86 -17.74
N ALA A 108 -8.23 -9.80 -18.49
CA ALA A 108 -8.62 -10.06 -19.87
C ALA A 108 -10.07 -10.58 -20.02
N LYS A 109 -10.63 -11.20 -18.97
CA LYS A 109 -12.04 -11.65 -18.93
C LYS A 109 -13.02 -10.53 -18.58
N LEU A 110 -12.56 -9.42 -17.97
CA LEU A 110 -13.41 -8.31 -17.53
C LEU A 110 -13.77 -7.30 -18.65
N LYS A 111 -13.71 -7.66 -19.94
CA LYS A 111 -13.79 -6.71 -21.08
C LYS A 111 -15.18 -6.07 -21.26
N GLY A 112 -15.19 -4.74 -21.36
CA GLY A 112 -16.20 -3.90 -22.06
C GLY A 112 -15.51 -2.89 -23.01
N THR A 113 -16.24 -2.07 -23.78
CA THR A 113 -15.69 -1.02 -24.67
C THR A 113 -16.07 0.38 -24.18
N GLY A 114 -15.19 1.39 -24.31
CA GLY A 114 -15.50 2.81 -24.03
C GLY A 114 -14.64 3.54 -22.96
N PRO A 115 -14.84 4.86 -22.77
CA PRO A 115 -14.08 5.70 -21.81
C PRO A 115 -14.16 5.23 -20.35
N GLN A 116 -15.34 4.73 -19.95
CA GLN A 116 -15.57 4.14 -18.62
C GLN A 116 -14.65 2.92 -18.37
N LYS A 117 -14.30 2.15 -19.42
CA LYS A 117 -13.36 1.03 -19.34
C LYS A 117 -11.95 1.49 -18.96
N LYS A 118 -11.50 2.64 -19.49
CA LYS A 118 -10.15 3.16 -19.23
C LYS A 118 -10.03 3.56 -17.77
N GLU A 119 -11.00 4.30 -17.26
CA GLU A 119 -11.05 4.69 -15.84
C GLU A 119 -11.13 3.46 -14.93
N PHE A 120 -12.04 2.53 -15.24
CA PHE A 120 -12.17 1.26 -14.53
C PHE A 120 -10.85 0.49 -14.48
N ASN A 121 -10.19 0.29 -15.64
CA ASN A 121 -8.92 -0.41 -15.72
C ASN A 121 -7.79 0.28 -14.94
N GLN A 122 -7.81 1.61 -14.85
CA GLN A 122 -6.86 2.36 -14.04
C GLN A 122 -7.13 2.16 -12.55
N ARG A 123 -8.38 2.16 -12.12
CA ARG A 123 -8.78 1.89 -10.73
C ARG A 123 -8.40 0.48 -10.29
N LEU A 124 -8.70 -0.53 -11.11
CA LEU A 124 -8.25 -1.91 -10.87
C LEU A 124 -6.73 -1.99 -10.79
N GLN A 125 -6.01 -1.33 -11.71
CA GLN A 125 -4.55 -1.33 -11.70
C GLN A 125 -3.99 -0.67 -10.43
N LYS A 126 -4.62 0.40 -9.91
CA LYS A 126 -4.21 1.00 -8.63
C LYS A 126 -4.38 0.04 -7.47
N ALA A 127 -5.54 -0.61 -7.33
CA ALA A 127 -5.77 -1.62 -6.30
C ALA A 127 -4.76 -2.77 -6.41
N MET A 128 -4.51 -3.26 -7.63
CA MET A 128 -3.49 -4.26 -7.97
C MET A 128 -2.03 -3.80 -7.81
N LEU A 129 -1.77 -2.55 -7.48
CA LEU A 129 -0.43 -2.06 -7.14
C LEU A 129 -0.31 -1.69 -5.66
N GLY A 130 -1.37 -1.93 -4.88
CA GLY A 130 -1.45 -1.52 -3.49
C GLY A 130 -1.72 -0.03 -3.30
N LYS A 131 -2.07 0.69 -4.37
CA LYS A 131 -2.22 2.14 -4.40
C LYS A 131 -3.66 2.61 -4.57
N GLY A 132 -4.62 1.68 -4.49
CA GLY A 132 -6.03 1.99 -4.62
C GLY A 132 -6.59 2.68 -3.38
N VAL A 133 -7.64 3.48 -3.56
CA VAL A 133 -8.54 3.85 -2.44
C VAL A 133 -9.46 2.66 -2.12
N PRO A 134 -10.11 2.58 -0.94
CA PRO A 134 -10.99 1.46 -0.59
C PRO A 134 -11.99 1.10 -1.70
N GLU A 135 -12.56 2.12 -2.35
CA GLU A 135 -13.54 1.98 -3.44
C GLU A 135 -12.96 1.29 -4.68
N ASP A 136 -11.64 1.36 -4.91
CA ASP A 136 -10.98 0.64 -6.00
C ASP A 136 -10.94 -0.88 -5.73
N TYR A 137 -10.84 -1.28 -4.45
CA TYR A 137 -10.88 -2.68 -4.03
C TYR A 137 -12.31 -3.21 -3.99
N GLU A 138 -13.25 -2.41 -3.52
CA GLU A 138 -14.69 -2.73 -3.55
C GLU A 138 -15.12 -3.02 -4.99
N LEU A 139 -14.77 -2.14 -5.94
CA LEU A 139 -15.03 -2.31 -7.36
C LEU A 139 -14.38 -3.58 -7.95
N TRP A 140 -13.15 -3.90 -7.53
CA TRP A 140 -12.49 -5.15 -7.94
C TRP A 140 -13.27 -6.37 -7.46
N LEU A 141 -13.72 -6.36 -6.20
CA LEU A 141 -14.45 -7.46 -5.60
C LEU A 141 -15.84 -7.64 -6.20
N GLU A 142 -16.59 -6.56 -6.38
CA GLU A 142 -17.88 -6.57 -7.07
C GLU A 142 -17.73 -7.24 -8.44
N ARG A 143 -16.71 -6.85 -9.20
CA ARG A 143 -16.48 -7.44 -10.51
C ARG A 143 -16.05 -8.90 -10.45
N ALA A 144 -15.25 -9.28 -9.45
CA ALA A 144 -14.88 -10.67 -9.23
C ALA A 144 -16.09 -11.54 -8.87
N VAL A 145 -17.05 -11.00 -8.11
CA VAL A 145 -18.34 -11.64 -7.83
C VAL A 145 -19.16 -11.79 -9.12
N GLU A 146 -19.37 -10.70 -9.86
CA GLU A 146 -20.16 -10.69 -11.11
C GLU A 146 -19.64 -11.66 -12.18
N THR A 147 -18.33 -11.84 -12.24
CA THR A 147 -17.68 -12.72 -13.23
C THR A 147 -17.43 -14.14 -12.73
N GLY A 148 -17.92 -14.47 -11.53
CA GLY A 148 -17.74 -15.79 -10.92
C GLY A 148 -16.27 -16.12 -10.64
N LEU A 149 -15.41 -15.13 -10.41
CA LEU A 149 -14.00 -15.36 -10.08
C LEU A 149 -13.79 -15.73 -8.60
N CYS A 150 -14.74 -15.37 -7.74
CA CYS A 150 -14.69 -15.70 -6.31
C CYS A 150 -15.08 -17.17 -6.02
N ILE A 151 -15.63 -17.91 -6.98
CA ILE A 151 -16.26 -19.24 -6.82
C ILE A 151 -16.12 -20.10 -8.09
N GLY A 152 -16.50 -21.38 -8.02
CA GLY A 152 -16.87 -22.16 -9.20
C GLY A 152 -18.20 -21.66 -9.79
N ALA A 153 -18.38 -21.72 -11.11
CA ALA A 153 -19.52 -21.12 -11.80
C ALA A 153 -20.89 -21.58 -11.24
N GLY A 154 -21.81 -20.64 -10.99
CA GLY A 154 -23.25 -20.93 -10.81
C GLY A 154 -23.87 -20.67 -9.43
N THR A 155 -23.16 -20.10 -8.46
CA THR A 155 -23.70 -19.77 -7.12
C THR A 155 -23.43 -18.32 -6.72
N THR A 156 -24.10 -17.80 -5.69
CA THR A 156 -23.74 -16.50 -5.09
C THR A 156 -22.60 -16.74 -4.09
N PRO A 157 -21.45 -16.06 -4.21
CA PRO A 157 -20.32 -16.28 -3.31
C PRO A 157 -20.63 -15.80 -1.89
N THR A 158 -20.22 -16.60 -0.90
CA THR A 158 -20.25 -16.25 0.52
C THR A 158 -19.16 -15.24 0.87
N VAL A 159 -19.32 -14.55 2.00
CA VAL A 159 -18.30 -13.64 2.57
C VAL A 159 -16.94 -14.35 2.74
N SER A 160 -16.97 -15.63 3.15
CA SER A 160 -15.77 -16.44 3.34
C SER A 160 -15.02 -16.70 2.03
N GLU A 161 -15.75 -16.98 0.95
CA GLU A 161 -15.16 -17.22 -0.38
C GLU A 161 -14.56 -15.94 -0.98
N ILE A 162 -15.21 -14.80 -0.80
CA ILE A 162 -14.67 -13.51 -1.22
C ILE A 162 -13.41 -13.17 -0.43
N GLN A 163 -13.41 -13.41 0.89
CA GLN A 163 -12.23 -13.23 1.72
C GLN A 163 -11.09 -14.15 1.29
N LYS A 164 -11.37 -15.43 1.02
CA LYS A 164 -10.40 -16.39 0.51
C LYS A 164 -9.81 -15.94 -0.83
N TYR A 165 -10.65 -15.45 -1.74
CA TYR A 165 -10.22 -14.90 -3.03
C TYR A 165 -9.23 -13.74 -2.86
N LEU A 166 -9.50 -12.79 -1.97
CA LEU A 166 -8.56 -11.70 -1.67
C LEU A 166 -7.24 -12.21 -1.08
N ASP A 167 -7.34 -13.11 -0.10
CA ASP A 167 -6.20 -13.68 0.60
C ASP A 167 -5.29 -14.45 -0.37
N ASP A 168 -5.88 -15.27 -1.25
CA ASP A 168 -5.21 -16.03 -2.29
C ASP A 168 -4.51 -15.09 -3.29
N LEU A 169 -5.22 -14.05 -3.74
CA LEU A 169 -4.68 -13.02 -4.63
C LEU A 169 -3.68 -12.08 -3.95
N ARG A 170 -3.48 -12.20 -2.63
CA ARG A 170 -2.57 -11.35 -1.85
C ARG A 170 -2.76 -9.87 -2.17
N LEU A 171 -4.02 -9.48 -2.40
CA LEU A 171 -4.38 -8.09 -2.62
C LEU A 171 -4.30 -7.36 -1.28
N GLY A 172 -3.53 -6.29 -1.26
CA GLY A 172 -3.39 -5.48 -0.07
C GLY A 172 -3.09 -4.03 -0.43
N ILE A 173 -2.59 -3.29 0.55
CA ILE A 173 -2.20 -1.89 0.39
C ILE A 173 -0.75 -1.70 0.80
N ASP A 174 0.03 -1.02 -0.02
CA ASP A 174 1.41 -0.68 0.32
C ASP A 174 1.45 0.58 1.19
N CYS A 175 2.55 0.78 1.93
CA CYS A 175 2.66 1.93 2.83
C CYS A 175 2.55 3.25 2.07
N SER A 176 3.16 3.33 0.87
CA SER A 176 3.08 4.54 0.03
C SER A 176 1.68 4.79 -0.56
N GLY A 177 0.97 3.73 -0.93
CA GLY A 177 -0.39 3.75 -1.44
C GLY A 177 -1.39 4.13 -0.36
N PHE A 178 -1.25 3.60 0.87
CA PHE A 178 -2.05 4.02 2.02
C PHE A 178 -1.95 5.53 2.25
N VAL A 179 -0.73 6.05 2.36
CA VAL A 179 -0.53 7.48 2.61
C VAL A 179 -1.05 8.31 1.44
N SER A 180 -0.79 7.90 0.20
CA SER A 180 -1.29 8.60 -0.99
C SER A 180 -2.82 8.63 -1.05
N ALA A 181 -3.46 7.48 -0.83
CA ALA A 181 -4.92 7.32 -0.83
C ALA A 181 -5.57 8.13 0.31
N TYR A 182 -4.94 8.16 1.49
CA TYR A 182 -5.40 8.96 2.62
C TYR A 182 -5.49 10.45 2.27
N PHE A 183 -4.43 11.01 1.67
CA PHE A 183 -4.45 12.40 1.26
C PHE A 183 -5.45 12.67 0.12
N VAL A 184 -5.62 11.73 -0.82
CA VAL A 184 -6.68 11.85 -1.85
C VAL A 184 -8.07 11.90 -1.19
N ALA A 185 -8.33 11.04 -0.21
CA ALA A 185 -9.59 11.00 0.52
C ALA A 185 -9.84 12.27 1.33
N ARG A 186 -8.79 12.96 1.79
CA ARG A 186 -8.89 14.30 2.40
C ARG A 186 -9.11 15.43 1.40
N GLY A 187 -9.03 15.14 0.10
CA GLY A 187 -9.11 16.14 -0.96
C GLY A 187 -7.78 16.81 -1.30
N ASP A 188 -6.67 16.35 -0.73
CA ASP A 188 -5.34 16.84 -1.05
C ASP A 188 -4.85 16.29 -2.40
N ILE A 189 -3.85 16.95 -2.98
CA ILE A 189 -3.28 16.52 -4.27
C ILE A 189 -2.55 15.18 -4.04
N PRO A 190 -2.81 14.12 -4.82
CA PRO A 190 -2.02 12.90 -4.68
C PRO A 190 -0.53 13.21 -4.87
N TYR A 191 0.31 12.58 -4.06
CA TYR A 191 1.71 12.44 -4.45
C TYR A 191 1.68 11.59 -5.74
N GLY A 192 2.13 12.17 -6.85
CA GLY A 192 2.24 11.50 -8.15
C GLY A 192 2.73 10.04 -8.06
N THR A 193 2.33 9.24 -9.05
CA THR A 193 2.38 7.78 -9.02
C THR A 193 3.77 7.15 -8.83
N GLY A 194 4.85 7.93 -8.96
CA GLY A 194 6.25 7.49 -8.86
C GLY A 194 6.93 7.64 -7.49
N TYR A 195 6.24 8.12 -6.45
CA TYR A 195 6.94 8.50 -5.22
C TYR A 195 7.18 7.32 -4.27
N ASN A 196 8.44 6.89 -4.22
CA ASN A 196 9.03 6.31 -3.02
C ASN A 196 9.17 7.37 -1.91
N ALA A 197 9.60 6.96 -0.73
CA ALA A 197 9.94 7.81 0.42
C ALA A 197 10.64 9.15 0.05
N ASN A 198 11.50 9.17 -0.99
CA ASN A 198 12.21 10.39 -1.42
C ASN A 198 11.30 11.47 -1.99
N GLY A 199 10.21 11.07 -2.67
CA GLY A 199 9.24 12.01 -3.22
C GLY A 199 8.59 12.89 -2.16
N TRP A 200 8.42 12.33 -0.98
CA TRP A 200 7.83 12.99 0.17
C TRP A 200 8.75 14.07 0.73
N LYS A 201 10.06 13.82 0.79
CA LYS A 201 11.06 14.78 1.27
C LYS A 201 11.06 16.10 0.50
N ARG A 202 10.79 16.08 -0.81
CA ARG A 202 10.81 17.29 -1.66
C ARG A 202 9.57 18.19 -1.51
N ARG A 203 8.52 17.73 -0.86
CA ARG A 203 7.19 18.37 -0.85
C ARG A 203 6.62 18.59 0.54
N GLY A 204 7.42 18.37 1.58
CA GLY A 204 7.04 18.60 2.97
C GLY A 204 8.09 19.39 3.72
N THR A 205 7.64 20.14 4.73
CA THR A 205 8.53 20.78 5.70
C THR A 205 9.01 19.73 6.69
N LYS A 206 10.32 19.64 6.89
CA LYS A 206 10.89 18.76 7.90
C LYS A 206 10.56 19.31 9.29
N ILE A 207 9.96 18.47 10.14
CA ILE A 207 9.66 18.80 11.52
C ILE A 207 10.82 18.30 12.38
N ALA A 208 11.51 19.21 13.05
CA ALA A 208 12.68 18.92 13.87
C ALA A 208 12.36 18.74 15.37
N ASP A 209 11.25 19.32 15.83
CA ASP A 209 10.81 19.25 17.21
C ASP A 209 9.58 18.33 17.34
N GLY A 210 9.66 17.37 18.26
CA GLY A 210 8.58 16.45 18.60
C GLY A 210 7.30 17.14 19.04
N GLY A 211 7.42 18.24 19.80
CA GLY A 211 6.29 19.03 20.27
C GLY A 211 5.50 19.69 19.13
N GLN A 212 6.11 19.82 17.95
CA GLN A 212 5.47 20.40 16.78
C GLN A 212 4.70 19.39 15.94
N ILE A 213 4.83 18.08 16.18
CA ILE A 213 4.20 17.04 15.35
C ILE A 213 2.68 17.07 15.49
N LYS A 214 1.97 17.01 14.36
CA LYS A 214 0.51 17.04 14.26
C LYS A 214 0.00 15.78 13.56
N MET A 215 -1.29 15.50 13.76
CA MET A 215 -1.99 14.45 13.02
C MET A 215 -1.79 14.63 11.51
N SER A 216 -1.54 13.52 10.81
CA SER A 216 -1.24 13.44 9.37
C SER A 216 0.18 13.85 8.96
N ASP A 217 1.05 14.28 9.87
CA ASP A 217 2.47 14.39 9.54
C ASP A 217 3.02 13.00 9.15
N CYS A 218 3.91 12.96 8.16
CA CYS A 218 4.41 11.72 7.58
C CYS A 218 5.76 11.37 8.19
N PHE A 219 5.91 10.16 8.72
CA PHE A 219 7.22 9.63 9.09
C PHE A 219 7.77 8.80 7.94
N VAL A 220 8.91 9.20 7.42
CA VAL A 220 9.57 8.58 6.27
C VAL A 220 10.88 7.95 6.73
N GLU A 221 11.04 6.65 6.49
CA GLU A 221 12.24 5.93 6.89
C GLU A 221 13.48 6.43 6.12
N VAL A 222 14.57 6.58 6.86
CA VAL A 222 15.88 6.99 6.38
C VAL A 222 16.94 5.97 6.78
N THR A 223 18.09 6.01 6.10
CA THR A 223 19.26 5.22 6.45
C THR A 223 19.89 5.73 7.75
N SER A 224 20.84 4.97 8.30
CA SER A 224 21.66 5.35 9.46
C SER A 224 22.30 6.73 9.31
N GLU A 225 22.67 7.10 8.07
CA GLU A 225 23.28 8.39 7.71
C GLU A 225 22.24 9.51 7.51
N GLY A 226 20.97 9.28 7.83
CA GLY A 226 19.88 10.25 7.63
C GLY A 226 19.56 10.54 6.16
N LYS A 227 19.96 9.65 5.24
CA LYS A 227 19.59 9.76 3.82
C LYS A 227 18.30 8.99 3.57
N THR A 228 17.38 9.58 2.82
CA THR A 228 16.19 8.83 2.40
C THR A 228 16.63 7.72 1.44
N LYS A 229 16.13 6.49 1.63
CA LYS A 229 16.53 5.32 0.83
C LYS A 229 16.27 5.59 -0.67
N THR A 230 17.32 5.86 -1.43
CA THR A 230 17.25 6.17 -2.88
C THR A 230 17.00 4.94 -3.74
N LYS A 231 17.38 3.77 -3.24
CA LYS A 231 17.11 2.46 -3.84
C LYS A 231 16.45 1.57 -2.79
N GLY A 232 15.30 1.00 -3.12
CA GLY A 232 14.54 0.10 -2.23
C GLY A 232 13.20 0.66 -1.75
N ILE A 233 12.44 -0.20 -1.09
CA ILE A 233 11.13 0.10 -0.50
C ILE A 233 11.40 0.78 0.84
N GLY A 234 11.57 2.10 0.84
CA GLY A 234 11.52 2.87 2.09
C GLY A 234 10.15 2.76 2.75
N HIS A 235 10.09 2.89 4.07
CA HIS A 235 8.83 2.84 4.81
C HIS A 235 8.24 4.24 5.03
N ILE A 236 6.91 4.31 5.07
CA ILE A 236 6.19 5.55 5.37
C ILE A 236 4.95 5.26 6.22
N MET A 237 4.67 6.16 7.15
CA MET A 237 3.52 6.10 8.06
C MET A 237 3.02 7.51 8.38
N LEU A 238 1.84 7.60 8.98
CA LEU A 238 1.17 8.85 9.32
C LEU A 238 1.01 8.98 10.83
N ALA A 239 1.27 10.16 11.40
CA ALA A 239 0.89 10.50 12.76
C ALA A 239 -0.64 10.43 12.92
N ASN A 240 -1.11 9.68 13.90
CA ASN A 240 -2.53 9.51 14.22
C ASN A 240 -3.02 10.41 15.35
N GLY A 241 -2.18 11.35 15.79
CA GLY A 241 -2.48 12.30 16.86
C GLY A 241 -1.33 13.26 17.09
N PRO A 242 -1.49 14.21 18.01
CA PRO A 242 -0.38 15.01 18.50
C PRO A 242 0.62 14.14 19.28
N CYS A 243 1.86 14.63 19.36
CA CYS A 243 2.87 13.98 20.18
C CYS A 243 2.61 14.19 21.67
N ARG A 244 3.01 13.21 22.50
CA ARG A 244 2.87 13.23 23.96
C ARG A 244 4.25 13.15 24.59
N ALA A 245 4.60 14.07 25.48
CA ALA A 245 5.83 13.95 26.26
C ALA A 245 5.76 12.71 27.16
N ILE A 246 6.86 11.96 27.28
CA ILE A 246 6.92 10.80 28.16
C ILE A 246 7.33 11.28 29.55
N GLN A 247 6.46 11.07 30.54
CA GLN A 247 6.71 11.45 31.93
C GLN A 247 7.99 10.77 32.44
N GLY A 248 8.85 11.54 33.10
CA GLY A 248 10.14 11.06 33.63
C GLY A 248 11.29 11.05 32.61
N PHE A 249 11.03 11.41 31.34
CA PHE A 249 12.04 11.44 30.29
C PHE A 249 12.02 12.78 29.54
N PRO A 250 12.68 13.83 30.06
CA PRO A 250 12.72 15.15 29.42
C PRO A 250 13.21 15.07 27.97
N GLY A 251 12.49 15.72 27.06
CA GLY A 251 12.82 15.73 25.63
C GLY A 251 12.48 14.42 24.88
N VAL A 252 11.85 13.45 25.54
CA VAL A 252 11.35 12.23 24.92
C VAL A 252 9.85 12.36 24.67
N TYR A 253 9.44 12.03 23.46
CA TYR A 253 8.04 12.09 23.07
C TYR A 253 7.57 10.77 22.45
N HIS A 254 6.26 10.56 22.50
CA HIS A 254 5.55 9.43 21.93
C HIS A 254 4.50 9.90 20.94
N VAL A 255 4.40 9.24 19.79
CA VAL A 255 3.40 9.50 18.76
C VAL A 255 2.81 8.19 18.28
N ASP A 256 1.48 8.11 18.29
CA ASP A 256 0.77 7.02 17.65
C ASP A 256 0.86 7.19 16.14
N VAL A 257 1.28 6.15 15.44
CA VAL A 257 1.41 6.16 13.98
C VAL A 257 0.51 5.12 13.36
N VAL A 258 0.06 5.40 12.14
CA VAL A 258 -0.75 4.48 11.34
C VAL A 258 -0.07 4.29 10.00
N GLU A 259 0.06 3.03 9.60
CA GLU A 259 0.60 2.62 8.32
C GLU A 259 -0.29 1.55 7.67
N SER A 260 0.04 1.15 6.45
CA SER A 260 -0.75 0.16 5.72
C SER A 260 -0.87 -1.19 6.44
N ARG A 261 0.05 -1.47 7.38
CA ARG A 261 0.05 -2.69 8.21
C ARG A 261 -0.83 -2.60 9.46
N GLY A 262 -1.23 -1.41 9.91
CA GLY A 262 -1.89 -1.22 11.19
C GLY A 262 -1.50 0.09 11.89
N SER A 263 -1.89 0.20 13.16
CA SER A 263 -1.39 1.23 14.07
C SER A 263 -0.23 0.67 14.88
N ASP A 264 0.81 1.48 15.08
CA ASP A 264 1.94 1.20 15.96
C ASP A 264 2.27 2.47 16.77
N GLY A 265 3.13 2.36 17.78
CA GLY A 265 3.62 3.51 18.54
C GLY A 265 5.07 3.81 18.21
N LEU A 266 5.42 5.09 18.01
CA LEU A 266 6.82 5.52 17.96
C LEU A 266 7.16 6.36 19.20
N SER A 267 8.24 6.01 19.89
CA SER A 267 8.84 6.82 20.95
C SER A 267 10.20 7.31 20.50
N PHE A 268 10.57 8.55 20.83
CA PHE A 268 11.83 9.15 20.36
C PHE A 268 12.37 10.18 21.34
N GLY A 269 13.70 10.30 21.42
CA GLY A 269 14.41 11.26 22.29
C GLY A 269 14.88 12.53 21.57
N PRO A 270 15.68 13.39 22.25
CA PRO A 270 16.15 14.64 21.69
C PRO A 270 17.06 14.42 20.47
N GLY A 271 16.59 14.82 19.29
CA GLY A 271 17.30 14.69 18.02
C GLY A 271 16.37 14.64 16.79
N VAL A 272 16.90 14.95 15.61
CA VAL A 272 16.12 15.09 14.35
C VAL A 272 15.83 13.73 13.67
N LEU A 273 16.36 12.63 14.21
CA LEU A 273 16.18 11.27 13.72
C LEU A 273 15.33 10.49 14.73
N PHE A 274 14.14 10.11 14.29
CA PHE A 274 13.20 9.36 15.12
C PHE A 274 13.63 7.89 15.12
N GLU A 275 14.04 7.35 16.27
CA GLU A 275 14.47 5.97 16.41
C GLU A 275 13.36 5.08 16.95
N THR A 276 13.16 3.93 16.34
CA THR A 276 12.11 2.98 16.75
C THR A 276 12.71 1.59 16.83
N ALA A 277 12.41 0.84 17.89
CA ALA A 277 12.62 -0.59 17.93
C ALA A 277 11.45 -1.31 17.25
N HIS A 278 11.38 -1.27 15.91
CA HIS A 278 10.34 -2.01 15.18
C HIS A 278 10.91 -3.39 14.81
N HIS A 279 10.32 -4.46 15.35
CA HIS A 279 10.79 -5.85 15.17
C HIS A 279 12.26 -6.09 15.56
N GLY A 280 12.76 -5.43 16.61
CA GLY A 280 14.14 -5.59 17.09
C GLY A 280 15.20 -4.89 16.24
N SER A 281 14.82 -4.16 15.19
CA SER A 281 15.71 -3.33 14.40
C SER A 281 15.52 -1.85 14.73
N GLN A 282 16.60 -1.14 15.04
CA GLN A 282 16.58 0.32 15.15
C GLN A 282 16.39 0.91 13.75
N ARG A 283 15.28 1.62 13.56
CA ARG A 283 14.96 2.31 12.30
C ARG A 283 14.91 3.80 12.57
N LYS A 284 15.45 4.59 11.62
CA LYS A 284 15.44 6.05 11.68
C LYS A 284 14.38 6.61 10.74
N PHE A 285 13.68 7.66 11.16
CA PHE A 285 12.72 8.36 10.31
C PHE A 285 13.01 9.87 10.24
N PHE A 286 12.43 10.53 9.23
CA PHE A 286 12.15 11.96 9.23
C PHE A 286 10.65 12.19 9.37
N CYS A 287 10.26 13.17 10.19
CA CYS A 287 8.90 13.69 10.22
C CYS A 287 8.78 14.82 9.20
N LEU A 288 7.79 14.70 8.31
CA LEU A 288 7.52 15.65 7.24
C LEU A 288 6.08 16.12 7.34
N ARG A 289 5.88 17.42 7.52
CA ARG A 289 4.58 18.04 7.37
C ARG A 289 4.32 18.35 5.92
N ARG A 290 3.20 17.87 5.41
CA ARG A 290 2.74 18.22 4.08
C ARG A 290 2.33 19.70 4.05
N HIS A 291 2.76 20.43 3.02
CA HIS A 291 2.08 21.68 2.66
C HIS A 291 0.69 21.31 2.16
N GLY A 292 -0.35 21.67 2.92
CA GLY A 292 -1.71 21.70 2.38
C GLY A 292 -1.72 22.50 1.08
N ARG A 293 -2.74 22.36 0.24
CA ARG A 293 -2.90 23.35 -0.84
C ARG A 293 -2.97 24.71 -0.17
N ASN A 294 -1.88 25.47 -0.27
CA ASN A 294 -1.94 26.90 -0.03
C ASN A 294 -2.97 27.37 -1.05
N LYS A 295 -4.12 27.83 -0.58
CA LYS A 295 -5.12 28.45 -1.47
C LYS A 295 -4.52 29.68 -2.17
N ASP A 296 -3.35 30.14 -1.71
CA ASP A 296 -2.62 31.32 -2.16
C ASP A 296 -1.36 31.02 -2.98
N LEU A 297 -1.05 29.76 -3.29
CA LEU A 297 -0.04 29.49 -4.32
C LEU A 297 -0.74 29.64 -5.67
N PRO A 298 -0.38 30.63 -6.52
CA PRO A 298 -0.97 30.77 -7.83
C PRO A 298 -0.79 29.44 -8.56
N VAL A 299 -1.87 28.94 -9.14
CA VAL A 299 -1.81 27.83 -10.08
C VAL A 299 -0.90 28.32 -11.21
N VAL A 300 0.37 27.94 -11.16
CA VAL A 300 1.27 28.13 -12.29
C VAL A 300 0.73 27.20 -13.36
N ALA A 301 -0.10 27.77 -14.23
CA ALA A 301 -0.56 27.11 -15.44
C ALA A 301 0.68 26.78 -16.25
N ILE A 302 1.15 25.54 -16.14
CA ILE A 302 2.12 24.99 -17.07
C ILE A 302 1.38 24.93 -18.40
N ARG A 303 1.53 25.99 -19.22
CA ARG A 303 1.11 25.95 -20.61
C ARG A 303 1.86 24.78 -21.26
N PRO A 304 1.19 23.78 -21.84
CA PRO A 304 1.88 22.81 -22.66
C PRO A 304 2.52 23.57 -23.83
N LYS A 305 3.86 23.54 -23.90
CA LYS A 305 4.56 23.87 -25.15
C LYS A 305 4.27 22.72 -26.11
N PHE A 306 3.31 22.93 -26.99
CA PHE A 306 3.27 22.20 -28.25
C PHE A 306 4.23 22.93 -29.19
N ASN A 307 5.28 22.23 -29.60
CA ASN A 307 5.99 22.53 -30.85
C ASN A 307 5.28 21.74 -31.95
#